data_AF-A0A5P2C909-F1
#
_entry.id   AF-A0A5P2C909-F1
#
_cell.length_a   1.000
_cell.length_b   1.000
_cell.length_c   1.000
_cell.angle_alpha   90.00
_cell.angle_beta   90.00
_cell.angle_gamma   90.00
#
_symmetry.space_group_name_H-M   'P 1'
#
loop_
_entity.id
_entity.type
_entity.pdbx_description
1 polymer ?
#
loop_
_entity_poly.entity_id
_entity_poly.type
_entity_poly.pdbx_seq_one_letter_code
_entity_poly.pdbx_strand_id
1 'polypeptide(L)'
;MLGPVQSSHKNADFVGRGAELTALDEALSRAAAGEPRALVVGGEAGVGKTRLLTEFLGRAAADGIVVALGGCVEPGADALPYHPVSTALRALRRQLGAEAWTEAVAAARSVWSPRCF
;
A
#
# COMPACT_ATOMS: atom_id res chain seq x y z
N MET A 1 27.21 10.68 -37.12
CA MET A 1 25.76 10.47 -36.98
C MET A 1 25.54 9.35 -35.97
N LEU A 2 25.29 9.66 -34.71
CA LEU A 2 24.87 8.68 -33.71
C LEU A 2 23.35 8.64 -33.73
N GLY A 3 22.77 7.46 -33.98
CA GLY A 3 21.33 7.25 -34.01
C GLY A 3 20.68 7.50 -32.63
N PRO A 4 19.35 7.69 -32.58
CA PRO A 4 18.67 8.00 -31.33
C PRO A 4 18.79 6.82 -30.36
N VAL A 5 19.32 7.09 -29.16
CA VAL A 5 19.28 6.13 -28.05
C VAL A 5 17.81 5.97 -27.64
N GLN A 6 17.23 4.80 -27.88
CA GLN A 6 15.90 4.49 -27.39
C GLN A 6 16.03 3.95 -25.96
N SER A 7 15.76 4.80 -24.98
CA SER A 7 15.56 4.38 -23.60
C SER A 7 14.24 3.63 -23.49
N SER A 8 14.28 2.33 -23.77
CA SER A 8 13.19 1.43 -23.40
C SER A 8 13.19 1.32 -21.88
N HIS A 9 12.41 2.15 -21.20
CA HIS A 9 12.01 1.92 -19.81
C HIS A 9 11.04 0.73 -19.75
N LYS A 10 11.48 -0.45 -20.20
CA LYS A 10 10.91 -1.69 -19.66
C LYS A 10 11.26 -1.65 -18.19
N ASN A 11 10.24 -1.70 -17.34
CA ASN A 11 10.37 -1.99 -15.91
C ASN A 11 11.56 -2.93 -15.74
N ALA A 12 12.66 -2.47 -15.16
CA ALA A 12 13.77 -3.37 -14.85
C ALA A 12 13.15 -4.55 -14.10
N ASP A 13 13.47 -5.77 -14.54
CA ASP A 13 12.96 -7.00 -13.95
C ASP A 13 13.11 -6.87 -12.44
N PHE A 14 12.04 -7.14 -11.69
CA PHE A 14 12.10 -7.10 -10.25
C PHE A 14 12.92 -8.31 -9.78
N VAL A 15 14.22 -8.11 -9.58
CA VAL A 15 15.17 -9.17 -9.23
C VAL A 15 15.49 -9.13 -7.74
N GLY A 16 15.48 -10.31 -7.13
CA GLY A 16 15.70 -10.46 -5.69
C GLY A 16 14.45 -10.11 -4.88
N ARG A 17 14.58 -10.16 -3.54
CA ARG A 17 13.52 -9.80 -2.58
C ARG A 17 12.30 -10.73 -2.52
N GLY A 18 12.43 -11.97 -3.01
CA GLY A 18 11.36 -12.96 -2.99
C GLY A 18 10.88 -13.30 -1.58
N ALA A 19 11.79 -13.32 -0.58
CA ALA A 19 11.43 -13.57 0.81
C ALA A 19 10.56 -12.44 1.39
N GLU A 20 10.90 -11.18 1.09
CA GLU A 20 10.11 -10.03 1.53
C GLU A 20 8.76 -9.95 0.83
N LEU A 21 8.68 -10.25 -0.47
CA LEU A 21 7.40 -10.39 -1.15
C LEU A 21 6.54 -11.50 -0.55
N THR A 22 7.14 -12.67 -0.29
CA THR A 22 6.45 -13.79 0.34
C THR A 22 5.88 -13.39 1.71
N ALA A 23 6.66 -12.67 2.53
CA ALA A 23 6.18 -12.19 3.83
C ALA A 23 5.03 -11.18 3.71
N LEU A 24 5.03 -10.32 2.69
CA LEU A 24 3.93 -9.39 2.39
C LEU A 24 2.68 -10.16 1.93
N ASP A 25 2.83 -11.15 1.06
CA ASP A 25 1.75 -11.99 0.54
C ASP A 25 1.12 -12.86 1.64
N GLU A 26 1.93 -13.41 2.54
CA GLU A 26 1.46 -14.15 3.73
C GLU A 26 0.65 -13.25 4.65
N ALA A 27 1.12 -12.03 4.90
CA ALA A 27 0.39 -11.08 5.74
C ALA A 27 -0.94 -10.65 5.09
N LEU A 28 -0.97 -10.44 3.77
CA LEU A 28 -2.19 -10.17 3.03
C LEU A 28 -3.17 -11.34 3.10
N SER A 29 -2.68 -12.57 2.95
CA SER A 29 -3.49 -13.79 3.07
C SER A 29 -4.12 -13.91 4.46
N ARG A 30 -3.38 -13.61 5.53
CA ARG A 30 -3.93 -13.59 6.90
C ARG A 30 -4.94 -12.46 7.11
N ALA A 31 -4.71 -11.28 6.52
CA ALA A 31 -5.66 -10.18 6.56
C ALA A 31 -6.98 -10.54 5.84
N ALA A 32 -6.90 -11.20 4.69
CA ALA A 32 -8.06 -11.71 3.96
C ALA A 32 -8.82 -12.79 4.75
N ALA A 33 -8.13 -13.56 5.59
CA ALA A 33 -8.74 -14.52 6.52
C ALA A 33 -9.38 -13.87 7.76
N GLY A 34 -9.46 -12.54 7.84
CA GLY A 34 -10.08 -11.81 8.95
C GLY A 34 -9.14 -11.49 10.10
N GLU A 35 -7.83 -11.64 9.92
CA GLU A 35 -6.81 -11.28 10.91
C GLU A 35 -6.00 -10.05 10.44
N PRO A 36 -6.40 -8.81 10.75
CA PRO A 36 -5.75 -7.60 10.25
C PRO A 36 -4.24 -7.55 10.54
N ARG A 37 -3.47 -6.95 9.62
CA ARG A 37 -2.01 -6.82 9.72
C ARG A 37 -1.55 -5.40 9.52
N ALA A 38 -0.56 -5.00 10.29
CA ALA A 38 0.24 -3.81 10.07
C ALA A 38 1.71 -4.22 9.97
N LEU A 39 2.39 -3.76 8.92
CA LEU A 39 3.79 -4.09 8.65
C LEU A 39 4.59 -2.81 8.49
N VAL A 40 5.86 -2.86 8.89
CA VAL A 40 6.82 -1.76 8.72
C VAL A 40 7.95 -2.25 7.82
N VAL A 41 8.15 -1.56 6.69
CA VAL A 41 9.24 -1.87 5.76
C VAL A 41 10.41 -0.92 6.03
N GLY A 42 11.39 -1.41 6.79
CA GLY A 42 12.66 -0.73 7.04
C GLY A 42 13.75 -1.11 6.04
N GLY A 43 14.80 -0.29 5.95
CA GLY A 43 15.98 -0.57 5.14
C GLY A 43 16.72 0.69 4.73
N GLU A 44 17.91 0.53 4.17
CA GLU A 44 18.79 1.63 3.75
C GLU A 44 18.15 2.50 2.65
N ALA A 45 18.59 3.76 2.55
CA ALA A 45 18.17 4.64 1.46
C ALA A 45 18.57 4.01 0.12
N GLY A 46 17.67 4.02 -0.87
CA GLY A 46 17.95 3.44 -2.18
C GLY A 46 17.86 1.91 -2.29
N VAL A 47 17.67 1.16 -1.19
CA VAL A 47 17.58 -0.33 -1.22
C VAL A 47 16.35 -0.89 -1.97
N GLY A 48 15.51 -0.02 -2.54
CA GLY A 48 14.35 -0.43 -3.33
C GLY A 48 13.05 -0.66 -2.56
N LYS A 49 12.89 -0.13 -1.34
CA LYS A 49 11.64 -0.24 -0.55
C LYS A 49 10.39 0.18 -1.34
N THR A 50 10.46 1.32 -2.03
CA THR A 50 9.36 1.82 -2.87
C THR A 50 9.08 0.87 -4.03
N ARG A 51 10.11 0.28 -4.64
CA ARG A 51 9.96 -0.69 -5.72
C ARG A 51 9.33 -1.99 -5.24
N LEU A 52 9.75 -2.51 -4.08
CA LEU A 52 9.15 -3.67 -3.40
C LEU A 52 7.65 -3.46 -3.15
N LEU A 53 7.28 -2.33 -2.55
CA LEU A 53 5.87 -2.03 -2.26
C LEU A 53 5.07 -1.81 -3.55
N THR A 54 5.65 -1.16 -4.56
CA THR A 54 4.98 -0.96 -5.86
C THR A 54 4.70 -2.30 -6.54
N GLU A 55 5.65 -3.23 -6.52
CA GLU A 55 5.49 -4.57 -7.06
C GLU A 55 4.39 -5.35 -6.32
N PHE A 56 4.48 -5.43 -5.00
CA PHE A 56 3.49 -6.12 -4.16
C PHE A 56 2.07 -5.57 -4.36
N LEU A 57 1.91 -4.24 -4.31
CA LEU A 57 0.62 -3.60 -4.49
C LEU A 57 0.07 -3.75 -5.92
N GLY A 58 0.95 -3.79 -6.92
CA GLY A 58 0.57 -4.08 -8.31
C GLY A 58 0.00 -5.49 -8.46
N ARG A 59 0.61 -6.49 -7.82
CA ARG A 59 0.10 -7.87 -7.78
C ARG A 59 -1.23 -7.97 -7.06
N ALA A 60 -1.32 -7.41 -5.85
CA ALA A 60 -2.56 -7.40 -5.09
C ALA A 60 -3.71 -6.76 -5.86
N ALA A 61 -3.46 -5.62 -6.53
CA ALA A 61 -4.47 -4.97 -7.37
C ALA A 61 -4.87 -5.81 -8.59
N ALA A 62 -3.92 -6.52 -9.22
CA ALA A 62 -4.21 -7.44 -10.32
C ALA A 62 -5.07 -8.64 -9.87
N ASP A 63 -4.93 -9.05 -8.61
CA ASP A 63 -5.75 -10.09 -7.97
C ASP A 63 -7.10 -9.55 -7.43
N GLY A 64 -7.44 -8.29 -7.74
CA GLY A 64 -8.72 -7.68 -7.37
C GLY A 64 -8.77 -7.10 -5.95
N ILE A 65 -7.65 -7.05 -5.24
CA ILE A 65 -7.58 -6.39 -3.93
C ILE A 65 -7.64 -4.87 -4.11
N VAL A 66 -8.49 -4.23 -3.31
CA VAL A 66 -8.59 -2.76 -3.30
C VAL A 66 -7.38 -2.17 -2.58
N VAL A 67 -6.58 -1.38 -3.31
CA VAL A 67 -5.37 -0.74 -2.83
C VAL A 67 -5.50 0.78 -2.81
N ALA A 68 -5.15 1.39 -1.68
CA ALA A 68 -5.04 2.84 -1.54
C ALA A 68 -3.68 3.24 -0.97
N LEU A 69 -3.12 4.33 -1.51
CA LEU A 69 -1.80 4.85 -1.12
C LEU A 69 -1.93 6.22 -0.44
N GLY A 70 -1.11 6.41 0.59
CA GLY A 70 -0.93 7.65 1.32
C GLY A 70 0.52 8.11 1.26
N GLY A 71 0.75 9.40 1.00
CA GLY A 71 2.09 9.97 0.92
C GLY A 71 2.48 10.73 2.18
N CYS A 72 3.61 10.35 2.78
CA CYS A 72 4.35 11.20 3.71
C CYS A 72 5.18 12.19 2.88
N VAL A 73 4.95 13.47 3.08
CA VAL A 73 5.87 14.51 2.62
C VAL A 73 6.78 14.89 3.78
N GLU A 74 8.02 15.27 3.46
CA GLU A 74 8.60 16.53 3.98
C GLU A 74 7.87 17.15 5.18
N PRO A 75 8.12 16.80 6.46
CA PRO A 75 7.48 17.55 7.54
C PRO A 75 8.00 18.99 7.54
N GLY A 76 7.28 19.87 6.86
CA GLY A 76 7.40 21.32 6.94
C GLY A 76 6.38 21.90 7.92
N ALA A 77 6.37 23.23 8.06
CA ALA A 77 5.46 23.94 8.96
C ALA A 77 3.96 23.64 8.70
N ASP A 78 3.62 23.20 7.48
CA ASP A 78 2.24 22.90 7.06
C ASP A 78 1.92 21.39 7.03
N ALA A 79 2.76 20.54 7.61
CA ALA A 79 2.53 19.09 7.61
C ALA A 79 1.32 18.74 8.51
N LEU A 80 0.22 18.35 7.87
CA LEU A 80 -1.01 17.98 8.57
C LEU A 80 -0.84 16.62 9.28
N PRO A 81 -1.24 16.51 10.57
CA PRO A 81 -1.28 15.23 11.27
C PRO A 81 -2.07 14.19 10.48
N TYR A 82 -1.54 12.97 10.42
CA TYR A 82 -2.18 11.85 9.72
C TYR A 82 -2.48 12.12 8.23
N HIS A 83 -1.81 13.10 7.59
CA HIS A 83 -1.96 13.36 6.16
C HIS A 83 -1.83 12.10 5.28
N PRO A 84 -0.85 11.19 5.50
CA PRO A 84 -0.73 9.97 4.70
C PRO A 84 -1.96 9.09 4.83
N VAL A 85 -2.44 8.87 6.07
CA VAL A 85 -3.59 8.01 6.35
C VAL A 85 -4.88 8.62 5.79
N SER A 86 -5.12 9.92 6.03
CA SER A 86 -6.31 10.60 5.52
C SER A 86 -6.35 10.63 3.99
N THR A 87 -5.20 10.77 3.32
CA THR A 87 -5.10 10.71 1.86
C THR A 87 -5.43 9.31 1.33
N ALA A 88 -4.90 8.27 1.96
CA ALA A 88 -5.22 6.89 1.62
C ALA A 88 -6.73 6.59 1.79
N LEU A 89 -7.33 6.96 2.93
CA LEU A 89 -8.75 6.75 3.19
C LEU A 89 -9.66 7.51 2.21
N ARG A 90 -9.29 8.74 1.82
CA ARG A 90 -10.03 9.49 0.80
C ARG A 90 -9.94 8.83 -0.57
N ALA A 91 -8.77 8.29 -0.93
CA ALA A 91 -8.61 7.52 -2.17
C ALA A 91 -9.47 6.26 -2.14
N LEU A 92 -9.43 5.51 -1.03
CA LEU A 92 -10.22 4.31 -0.82
C LEU A 92 -11.72 4.58 -0.94
N ARG A 93 -12.23 5.63 -0.28
CA ARG A 93 -13.65 6.03 -0.38
C ARG A 93 -14.08 6.34 -1.82
N ARG A 94 -13.21 6.98 -2.61
CA ARG A 94 -13.51 7.27 -4.02
C ARG A 94 -13.56 6.01 -4.88
N GLN A 95 -12.70 5.02 -4.58
CA GLN A 95 -12.67 3.75 -5.30
C GLN A 95 -13.86 2.84 -4.96
N LEU A 96 -14.22 2.73 -3.67
CA LEU A 96 -15.31 1.86 -3.20
C LEU A 96 -16.71 2.41 -3.52
N GLY A 97 -16.85 3.74 -3.65
CA GLY A 97 -18.16 4.38 -3.71
C GLY A 97 -18.83 4.50 -2.34
N ALA A 98 -19.93 5.24 -2.27
CA ALA A 98 -20.55 5.64 -1.00
C ALA A 98 -21.17 4.48 -0.22
N GLU A 99 -21.80 3.52 -0.91
CA GLU A 99 -22.49 2.39 -0.30
C GLU A 99 -21.50 1.42 0.36
N ALA A 100 -20.55 0.88 -0.42
CA ALA A 100 -19.53 -0.03 0.09
C ALA A 100 -18.64 0.62 1.16
N TRP A 101 -18.36 1.92 1.06
CA TRP A 101 -17.66 2.66 2.12
C TRP A 101 -18.44 2.66 3.44
N THR A 102 -19.76 2.86 3.38
CA THR A 102 -20.61 2.91 4.58
C THR A 102 -20.65 1.55 5.26
N GLU A 103 -20.77 0.48 4.49
CA GLU A 103 -20.71 -0.89 4.99
C GLU A 103 -19.34 -1.20 5.64
N ALA A 104 -18.25 -0.86 4.96
CA ALA A 104 -16.89 -1.08 5.46
C ALA A 104 -16.62 -0.34 6.79
N VAL A 105 -17.08 0.92 6.91
CA VAL A 105 -16.95 1.70 8.15
C VAL A 105 -17.81 1.10 9.27
N ALA A 106 -19.02 0.62 8.97
CA ALA A 106 -19.87 -0.04 9.95
C ALA A 106 -19.22 -1.33 10.48
N ALA A 107 -18.66 -2.15 9.59
CA ALA A 107 -17.93 -3.37 9.94
C ALA A 107 -16.70 -3.04 10.82
N ALA A 108 -15.91 -2.03 10.45
CA ALA A 108 -14.72 -1.62 11.22
C ALA A 108 -15.06 -1.18 12.66
N ARG A 109 -16.22 -0.56 12.90
CA ARG A 109 -16.67 -0.18 14.25
C ARG A 109 -16.92 -1.39 15.16
N SER A 110 -17.32 -2.53 14.59
CA SER A 110 -17.52 -3.77 15.35
C SER A 110 -16.21 -4.42 15.80
N VAL A 111 -15.14 -4.23 15.01
CA VAL A 111 -13.78 -4.69 15.32
C VAL A 111 -13.14 -3.83 16.43
N TRP A 112 -13.42 -2.53 16.45
CA TRP A 112 -12.89 -1.59 17.44
C TRP A 112 -13.77 -1.49 18.71
N SER A 113 -14.10 -2.65 19.29
CA SER A 113 -14.72 -2.75 20.62
C SER A 113 -13.71 -2.31 21.70
N PRO A 114 -14.13 -1.63 22.79
CA PRO A 114 -13.23 -1.14 23.86
C PRO A 114 -12.45 -2.23 24.61
N ARG A 115 -12.61 -3.51 24.26
CA ARG A 115 -11.84 -4.64 24.81
C ARG A 115 -10.45 -4.82 24.21
N CYS A 116 -10.06 -3.97 23.25
CA CYS A 116 -8.76 -4.06 22.58
C CYS A 116 -7.68 -3.10 23.12
N PHE A 117 -7.97 -2.37 24.22
CA PHE A 117 -7.01 -1.55 24.97
C PHE A 117 -7.12 -1.80 26.47
#